data_AF-A0A7S7MPS8-F1
#
_entry.id   AF-A0A7S7MPS8-F1
#
_cell.length_a   1.000
_cell.length_b   1.000
_cell.length_c   1.000
_cell.angle_alpha   90.00
_cell.angle_beta   90.00
_cell.angle_gamma   90.00
#
_symmetry.space_group_name_H-M   'P 1'
#
loop_
_entity.id
_entity.type
_entity.pdbx_description
1 polymer ?
#
loop_
_entity_poly.entity_id
_entity_poly.type
_entity_poly.pdbx_seq_one_letter_code
_entity_poly.pdbx_strand_id
1 'polypeptide(L)'
;MFLEWTPSRLGRLLTRSANWRLLVESDRLVVAVGGEQYHIAPETLPSFEIKSRMLWSELVWPAGTGVRFGGLSNLRAPALHRALNDLLKRSRCQRFDSYYAKLSRWLAEADHALATADQKHRWL
;
A
#
# COMPACT_ATOMS: atom_id res chain seq x y z
N MET A 1 -7.38 -11.06 9.37
CA MET A 1 -8.08 -11.68 8.22
C MET A 1 -7.22 -11.44 7.00
N PHE A 2 -6.78 -12.48 6.31
CA PHE A 2 -6.02 -12.33 5.07
C PHE A 2 -6.98 -12.50 3.89
N LEU A 3 -6.88 -11.61 2.91
CA LEU A 3 -7.61 -11.72 1.65
C LEU A 3 -6.62 -12.10 0.56
N GLU A 4 -6.98 -13.12 -0.20
CA GLU A 4 -6.16 -13.62 -1.29
C GLU A 4 -6.86 -13.41 -2.64
N TRP A 5 -6.14 -12.86 -3.61
CA TRP A 5 -6.57 -12.77 -4.99
C TRP A 5 -5.59 -13.48 -5.90
N THR A 6 -6.16 -14.27 -6.81
CA THR A 6 -5.43 -15.03 -7.82
C THR A 6 -6.11 -14.80 -9.17
N PRO A 7 -5.38 -14.98 -10.28
CA PRO A 7 -6.00 -14.92 -11.58
C PRO A 7 -6.96 -16.09 -11.77
N SER A 8 -8.04 -15.85 -12.52
CA SER A 8 -9.00 -16.88 -12.89
C SER A 8 -8.41 -17.82 -13.96
N ARG A 9 -8.89 -19.06 -14.06
CA ARG A 9 -8.43 -20.01 -15.10
C ARG A 9 -8.63 -19.45 -16.51
N LEU A 10 -9.80 -18.85 -16.77
CA LEU A 10 -10.11 -18.18 -18.04
C LEU A 10 -9.22 -16.96 -18.28
N GLY A 11 -9.06 -16.11 -17.26
CA GLY A 11 -8.19 -14.93 -17.35
C GLY A 11 -6.73 -15.30 -17.62
N ARG A 12 -6.21 -16.38 -17.02
CA ARG A 12 -4.87 -16.91 -17.30
C ARG A 12 -4.74 -17.38 -18.75
N LEU A 13 -5.72 -18.13 -19.25
CA LEU A 13 -5.70 -18.63 -20.62
C LEU A 13 -5.69 -17.48 -21.64
N LEU A 14 -6.50 -16.44 -21.40
CA LEU A 14 -6.69 -15.32 -22.31
C LEU A 14 -5.56 -14.28 -22.25
N THR A 15 -4.98 -14.05 -21.07
CA THR A 15 -3.92 -13.04 -20.89
C THR A 15 -2.51 -13.63 -20.88
N ARG A 16 -2.37 -14.96 -20.95
CA ARG A 16 -1.11 -15.68 -20.70
C ARG A 16 -0.40 -15.21 -19.43
N SER A 17 -1.17 -14.79 -18.43
CA SER A 17 -0.60 -14.24 -17.19
C SER A 17 0.07 -15.32 -16.36
N ALA A 18 1.17 -14.93 -15.70
CA ALA A 18 1.82 -15.76 -14.70
C ALA A 18 0.82 -16.10 -13.58
N ASN A 19 1.04 -17.23 -12.89
CA ASN A 19 0.24 -17.61 -11.74
C ASN A 19 0.63 -16.75 -10.53
N TRP A 20 0.15 -15.51 -10.51
CA TRP A 20 0.40 -14.57 -9.43
C TRP A 20 -0.59 -14.79 -8.28
N ARG A 21 -0.16 -14.47 -7.05
CA ARG A 21 -1.03 -14.44 -5.87
C ARG A 21 -0.81 -13.10 -5.18
N LEU A 22 -1.89 -12.42 -4.87
CA LEU A 22 -1.88 -11.17 -4.11
C LEU A 22 -2.51 -11.45 -2.76
N LEU A 23 -1.76 -11.21 -1.69
CA LEU A 23 -2.22 -11.37 -0.32
C LEU A 23 -2.26 -9.98 0.31
N VAL A 24 -3.43 -9.58 0.77
CA VAL A 24 -3.58 -8.40 1.63
C VAL A 24 -3.76 -8.91 3.05
N GLU A 25 -2.74 -8.61 3.85
CA GLU A 25 -2.76 -8.77 5.30
C GLU A 25 -2.89 -7.38 5.92
N SER A 26 -3.39 -7.31 7.15
CA SER A 26 -3.88 -6.09 7.82
C SER A 26 -3.07 -4.80 7.55
N ASP A 27 -1.75 -4.91 7.54
CA ASP A 27 -0.75 -3.85 7.34
C ASP A 27 0.21 -4.11 6.16
N ARG A 28 0.09 -5.23 5.45
CA ARG A 28 1.09 -5.70 4.49
C ARG A 28 0.45 -6.16 3.19
N LEU A 29 1.17 -5.88 2.10
CA LEU A 29 0.84 -6.45 0.80
C LEU A 29 1.94 -7.43 0.40
N VAL A 30 1.56 -8.67 0.09
CA VAL A 30 2.48 -9.68 -0.42
C VAL A 30 2.06 -10.07 -1.82
N VAL A 31 3.00 -9.97 -2.76
CA VAL A 31 2.83 -10.40 -4.15
C VAL A 31 3.70 -11.61 -4.37
N ALA A 32 3.11 -12.74 -4.73
CA ALA A 32 3.85 -13.92 -5.16
C ALA A 32 3.74 -14.11 -6.67
N VAL A 33 4.86 -14.23 -7.38
CA VAL A 33 4.90 -14.54 -8.83
C VAL A 33 6.06 -15.47 -9.11
N GLY A 34 5.80 -16.56 -9.83
CA GLY A 34 6.86 -17.46 -10.29
C GLY A 34 7.59 -18.21 -9.16
N GLY A 35 6.96 -18.35 -7.99
CA GLY A 35 7.57 -18.97 -6.81
C GLY A 35 8.23 -17.97 -5.85
N GLU A 36 8.54 -16.77 -6.32
CA GLU A 36 9.09 -15.69 -5.51
C GLU A 36 7.99 -14.93 -4.77
N GLN A 37 8.30 -14.45 -3.57
CA GLN A 37 7.40 -13.62 -2.75
C GLN A 37 8.03 -12.25 -2.51
N TYR A 38 7.28 -11.20 -2.84
CA TYR A 38 7.67 -9.81 -2.66
C TYR A 38 6.79 -9.18 -1.60
N HIS A 39 7.43 -8.75 -0.51
CA HIS A 39 6.78 -7.98 0.55
C HIS A 39 6.82 -6.50 0.19
N ILE A 40 5.66 -5.89 0.10
CA ILE A 40 5.51 -4.52 -0.32
C ILE A 40 4.88 -3.72 0.82
N ALA A 41 5.58 -2.66 1.22
CA ALA A 41 5.09 -1.68 2.18
C ALA A 41 3.97 -0.84 1.53
N PRO A 42 2.69 -1.00 1.93
CA PRO A 42 1.55 -0.38 1.27
C PRO A 42 1.66 1.15 1.17
N GLU A 43 2.24 1.78 2.17
CA GLU A 43 2.37 3.23 2.26
C GLU A 43 3.35 3.83 1.24
N THR A 44 4.30 3.03 0.74
CA THR A 44 5.28 3.44 -0.28
C THR A 44 4.72 3.33 -1.70
N LEU A 45 3.56 2.70 -1.84
CA LEU A 45 3.05 2.38 -3.14
C LEU A 45 2.34 3.58 -3.76
N PRO A 46 2.60 3.87 -5.05
CA PRO A 46 1.76 4.80 -5.79
C PRO A 46 0.34 4.23 -5.92
N SER A 47 -0.62 5.10 -6.27
CA SER A 47 -1.99 4.68 -6.60
C SER A 47 -1.98 3.55 -7.63
N PHE A 48 -2.86 2.57 -7.48
CA PHE A 48 -3.01 1.47 -8.43
C PHE A 48 -4.21 1.71 -9.36
N GLU A 49 -4.16 1.13 -10.54
CA GLU A 49 -5.28 1.13 -11.48
C GLU A 49 -5.80 -0.28 -11.73
N ILE A 50 -7.13 -0.41 -11.83
CA ILE A 50 -7.76 -1.62 -12.34
C ILE A 50 -8.35 -1.29 -13.70
N LYS A 51 -7.83 -1.95 -14.75
CA LYS A 51 -8.36 -1.85 -16.10
C LYS A 51 -9.28 -3.03 -16.36
N SER A 52 -10.58 -2.78 -16.35
CA SER A 52 -11.57 -3.79 -16.72
C SER A 52 -11.52 -4.05 -18.22
N ARG A 53 -11.41 -5.32 -18.61
CA ARG A 53 -11.65 -5.80 -19.97
C ARG A 53 -12.94 -6.62 -20.00
N MET A 54 -13.25 -7.22 -21.14
CA MET A 54 -14.55 -7.87 -21.36
C MET A 54 -14.88 -8.96 -20.32
N LEU A 55 -13.95 -9.89 -20.05
CA LEU A 55 -14.17 -11.00 -19.11
C LEU A 55 -13.19 -11.02 -17.92
N TRP A 56 -12.18 -10.15 -17.95
CA TRP A 56 -11.14 -10.08 -16.93
C TRP A 56 -10.70 -8.65 -16.70
N SER A 57 -10.10 -8.42 -15.54
CA SER A 57 -9.47 -7.17 -15.16
C SER A 57 -7.97 -7.34 -15.08
N GLU A 58 -7.27 -6.26 -15.33
CA GLU A 58 -5.82 -6.13 -15.23
C GLU A 58 -5.48 -5.13 -14.14
N LEU A 59 -4.68 -5.55 -13.16
CA LEU A 59 -4.15 -4.66 -12.12
C LEU A 59 -2.85 -4.06 -12.65
N VAL A 60 -2.75 -2.73 -12.65
CA VAL A 60 -1.57 -2.01 -13.14
C VAL A 60 -0.93 -1.25 -12.00
N TRP A 61 0.35 -1.57 -11.74
CA TRP A 61 1.20 -0.79 -10.84
C TRP A 61 1.97 0.27 -11.63
N PRO A 62 1.83 1.57 -11.32
CA PRO A 62 2.61 2.61 -12.00
C PRO A 62 4.07 2.71 -11.54
N ALA A 63 4.62 1.69 -10.85
CA ALA A 63 6.02 1.68 -10.45
C ALA A 63 6.90 1.40 -11.67
N GLY A 64 7.50 2.44 -12.25
CA GLY A 64 8.65 2.45 -13.18
C GLY A 64 8.57 1.54 -14.41
N THR A 65 8.59 0.22 -14.20
CA THR A 65 8.51 -0.82 -15.22
C THR A 65 7.09 -1.28 -15.53
N GLY A 66 6.07 -0.75 -14.82
CA GLY A 66 4.67 -1.03 -15.14
C GLY A 66 4.30 -2.48 -14.92
N VAL A 67 4.43 -2.97 -13.68
CA VAL A 67 4.06 -4.35 -13.32
C VAL A 67 2.55 -4.52 -13.54
N ARG A 68 2.18 -5.51 -14.36
CA ARG A 68 0.79 -5.81 -14.72
C ARG A 68 0.40 -7.20 -14.24
N PHE A 69 -0.66 -7.29 -13.47
CA PHE A 69 -1.25 -8.55 -13.05
C PHE A 69 -2.57 -8.77 -13.80
N GLY A 70 -2.49 -9.55 -14.89
CA GLY A 70 -3.64 -9.86 -15.74
C GLY A 70 -4.43 -11.08 -15.27
N GLY A 71 -5.70 -11.13 -15.65
CA GLY A 71 -6.53 -12.34 -15.55
C GLY A 71 -7.41 -12.43 -14.30
N LEU A 72 -7.53 -11.36 -13.52
CA LEU A 72 -8.49 -11.30 -12.41
C LEU A 72 -9.91 -11.33 -12.97
N SER A 73 -10.84 -12.06 -12.36
CA SER A 73 -12.25 -11.99 -12.77
C SER A 73 -12.84 -10.60 -12.50
N ASN A 74 -13.62 -10.06 -13.44
CA ASN A 74 -14.34 -8.79 -13.26
C ASN A 74 -15.23 -8.78 -12.01
N LEU A 75 -15.75 -9.93 -11.58
CA LEU A 75 -16.56 -10.05 -10.36
C LEU A 75 -15.75 -9.78 -9.08
N ARG A 76 -14.44 -10.09 -9.10
CA ARG A 76 -13.53 -9.91 -7.95
C ARG A 76 -12.82 -8.56 -7.97
N ALA A 77 -12.79 -7.89 -9.12
CA ALA A 77 -12.07 -6.64 -9.30
C ALA A 77 -12.56 -5.50 -8.39
N PRO A 78 -13.87 -5.26 -8.19
CA PRO A 78 -14.35 -4.24 -7.26
C PRO A 78 -14.02 -4.54 -5.79
N ALA A 79 -14.02 -5.82 -5.40
CA ALA A 79 -13.67 -6.23 -4.04
C ALA A 79 -12.17 -6.05 -3.78
N LEU A 80 -11.32 -6.39 -4.76
CA LEU A 80 -9.89 -6.12 -4.72
C LEU A 80 -9.62 -4.61 -4.62
N HIS A 81 -10.29 -3.80 -5.44
CA HIS A 81 -10.12 -2.35 -5.44
C HIS A 81 -10.40 -1.75 -4.05
N ARG A 82 -11.51 -2.13 -3.44
CA ARG A 82 -11.87 -1.67 -2.09
C ARG A 82 -10.84 -2.10 -1.05
N ALA A 83 -10.47 -3.38 -1.03
CA ALA A 83 -9.52 -3.90 -0.06
C ALA A 83 -8.14 -3.22 -0.15
N LEU A 84 -7.64 -2.99 -1.37
CA LEU A 84 -6.38 -2.27 -1.59
C LEU A 84 -6.49 -0.79 -1.22
N ASN A 85 -7.56 -0.09 -1.62
CA ASN A 85 -7.76 1.32 -1.25
C ASN A 85 -7.85 1.50 0.26
N ASP A 86 -8.57 0.61 0.95
CA ASP A 86 -8.70 0.65 2.40
C ASP A 86 -7.34 0.40 3.09
N LEU A 87 -6.55 -0.55 2.59
CA LEU A 87 -5.19 -0.80 3.06
C LEU A 87 -4.28 0.42 2.86
N LEU A 88 -4.27 0.99 1.66
CA LEU A 88 -3.46 2.17 1.33
C LEU A 88 -3.86 3.38 2.18
N LYS A 89 -5.17 3.60 2.37
CA LYS A 89 -5.67 4.69 3.21
C LYS A 89 -5.23 4.51 4.66
N ARG A 90 -5.47 3.33 5.24
CA ARG A 90 -5.08 3.04 6.65
C ARG A 90 -3.58 3.18 6.87
N SER A 91 -2.77 2.55 6.03
CA SER A 91 -1.30 2.57 6.14
C SER A 91 -0.74 3.99 6.01
N ARG A 92 -1.26 4.80 5.07
CA ARG A 92 -0.84 6.20 4.91
C ARG A 92 -1.26 7.07 6.09
N CYS A 93 -2.47 6.91 6.61
CA CYS A 93 -2.91 7.60 7.83
C CYS A 93 -2.03 7.24 9.02
N GLN A 94 -1.79 5.94 9.27
CA GLN A 94 -0.91 5.50 10.36
C GLN A 94 0.51 6.06 10.23
N ARG A 95 1.06 6.11 9.01
CA ARG A 95 2.38 6.70 8.76
C ARG A 95 2.39 8.20 9.01
N PHE A 96 1.35 8.90 8.56
CA PHE A 96 1.18 10.33 8.83
C PHE A 96 1.11 10.59 10.34
N ASP A 97 0.26 9.88 11.06
CA ASP A 97 0.09 10.01 12.51
C ASP A 97 1.41 9.78 13.26
N SER A 98 2.19 8.77 12.84
CA SER A 98 3.52 8.51 13.39
C SER A 98 4.49 9.68 13.17
N TYR A 99 4.52 10.28 11.98
CA TYR A 99 5.38 11.44 11.73
C TYR A 99 4.89 12.69 12.45
N TYR A 100 3.58 12.91 12.48
CA TYR A 100 2.97 14.01 13.19
C TYR A 100 3.31 13.95 14.68
N ALA A 101 3.15 12.79 15.32
CA ALA A 101 3.50 12.60 16.73
C ALA A 101 5.00 12.88 17.01
N LYS A 102 5.89 12.48 16.10
CA LYS A 102 7.33 12.77 16.23
C LYS A 102 7.62 14.27 16.15
N LEU A 103 7.00 14.96 15.19
CA LEU A 103 7.15 16.42 15.03
C LEU A 103 6.58 17.17 16.23
N SER A 104 5.37 16.81 16.68
CA SER A 104 4.73 17.43 17.85
C SER A 104 5.58 17.24 19.11
N ARG A 105 6.16 16.05 19.31
CA ARG A 105 7.05 15.79 20.44
C ARG A 105 8.31 16.65 20.37
N TRP A 106 8.95 16.72 19.19
CA TRP A 106 10.13 17.56 19.00
C TRP A 106 9.87 19.04 19.26
N LEU A 107 8.71 19.56 18.81
CA LEU A 107 8.29 20.93 19.09
C LEU A 107 8.09 21.16 20.59
N ALA A 108 7.43 20.24 21.30
CA ALA A 108 7.26 20.36 22.74
C ALA A 108 8.59 20.32 23.51
N GLU A 109 9.55 19.50 23.06
CA GLU A 109 10.90 19.46 23.62
C GLU A 109 11.64 20.79 23.38
N ALA A 110 11.51 21.38 22.19
CA ALA A 110 12.09 22.68 21.87
C ALA A 110 11.47 23.81 22.73
N ASP A 111 10.15 23.87 22.84
CA ASP A 111 9.44 24.83 23.68
C ASP A 111 9.87 24.72 25.15
N HIS A 112 10.00 23.49 25.66
CA HIS A 112 10.47 23.26 27.02
C HIS A 112 11.92 23.73 27.23
N ALA A 113 12.80 23.50 26.25
CA ALA A 113 14.18 23.97 26.30
C ALA A 113 14.27 25.50 26.30
N LEU A 114 13.46 26.18 25.47
CA LEU A 114 13.37 27.63 25.40
C LEU A 114 12.86 28.23 26.72
N ALA A 115 11.75 27.71 27.25
CA ALA A 115 11.20 28.15 28.53
C ALA A 115 12.21 27.98 29.68
N THR A 116 12.99 26.88 29.65
CA THR A 116 14.05 26.65 30.63
C THR A 116 15.22 27.64 30.48
N ALA A 117 15.58 28.01 29.26
CA ALA A 117 16.63 29.00 28.99
C ALA A 117 16.20 30.40 29.43
N ASP A 118 14.95 30.79 29.17
CA ASP A 118 14.31 32.03 29.64
C ASP A 118 14.36 32.13 31.16
N GLN A 119 13.88 31.09 31.83
CA GLN A 119 13.84 31.04 33.30
C GLN A 119 15.25 31.11 33.92
N LYS A 120 16.26 30.57 33.23
CA LYS A 120 17.65 30.57 33.72
C LYS A 120 18.46 31.77 33.25
N HIS A 121 17.85 32.74 32.54
CA HIS A 121 18.53 33.88 31.91
C HIS A 121 19.77 33.47 31.10
N ARG A 122 19.67 32.34 30.39
CA ARG A 122 20.79 31.75 29.62
C ARG A 122 20.85 32.22 28.17
N TRP A 123 20.11 33.28 27.84
CA TRP A 123 20.22 33.98 26.57
C TRP A 123 21.44 34.90 26.66
N LEU A 124 22.59 34.40 26.23
CA LEU A 124 23.79 35.20 25.98
C LEU A 124 23.86 35.50 24.49
#